data_AF-A0A9D0LLS8-F1
#
_entry.id   AF-A0A9D0LLS8-F1
#
_cell.length_a   1.000
_cell.length_b   1.000
_cell.length_c   1.000
_cell.angle_alpha   90.00
_cell.angle_beta   90.00
_cell.angle_gamma   90.00
#
_symmetry.space_group_name_H-M   'P 1'
#
loop_
_entity.id
_entity.type
_entity.pdbx_description
1 polymer ?
#
loop_
_entity_poly.entity_id
_entity_poly.type
_entity_poly.pdbx_seq_one_letter_code
_entity_poly.pdbx_strand_id
1 'polypeptide(L)'
;EIYRRLRSRYDNLGVVIQAYLYRSERDVRQLIEEGIANIRLCKGAYKEPPTIAFPKKADVNTNFVNLMELLLSREALEKGAYLAVATHDEKMIAATRAWEAAHQVPRDRFEFQMLHGIRRDLQEKLAAEGYKVRIYIPYGTEWYPYFMRRLAERPANVWFIVSNLFRR
;
A
#
# COMPACT_ATOMS: atom_id res chain seq x y z
N GLU A 1 -0.35 17.65 -7.18
CA GLU A 1 -0.65 19.09 -7.04
C GLU A 1 -1.59 19.39 -5.87
N ILE A 2 -2.85 18.92 -5.90
CA ILE A 2 -3.85 19.15 -4.82
C ILE A 2 -3.29 18.79 -3.44
N TYR A 3 -2.72 17.59 -3.30
CA TYR A 3 -2.09 17.16 -2.05
C TYR A 3 -1.05 18.18 -1.54
N ARG A 4 -0.13 18.64 -2.40
CA ARG A 4 0.93 19.59 -2.03
C ARG A 4 0.37 20.93 -1.58
N ARG A 5 -0.65 21.43 -2.29
CA ARG A 5 -1.34 22.68 -1.93
C ARG A 5 -2.02 22.61 -0.57
N LEU A 6 -2.59 21.46 -0.22
CA LEU A 6 -3.28 21.28 1.08
C LEU A 6 -2.31 20.96 2.22
N ARG A 7 -1.19 20.27 1.93
CA ARG A 7 -0.19 19.91 2.94
C ARG A 7 0.47 21.11 3.62
N SER A 8 0.57 22.25 2.94
CA SER A 8 1.06 23.49 3.57
C SER A 8 0.11 24.07 4.61
N ARG A 9 -1.14 23.58 4.69
CA ARG A 9 -2.19 24.05 5.59
C ARG A 9 -2.58 23.01 6.64
N TYR A 10 -2.39 21.73 6.35
CA TYR A 10 -2.82 20.62 7.19
C TYR A 10 -1.70 19.57 7.31
N ASP A 11 -1.51 19.06 8.51
CA ASP A 11 -0.50 18.06 8.88
C ASP A 11 -1.04 16.62 8.88
N ASN A 12 -2.36 16.45 8.96
CA ASN A 12 -3.06 15.17 9.01
C ASN A 12 -3.48 14.63 7.63
N LEU A 13 -2.70 14.92 6.58
CA LEU A 13 -2.96 14.47 5.21
C LEU A 13 -2.05 13.32 4.81
N GLY A 14 -2.59 12.40 4.00
CA GLY A 14 -1.82 11.35 3.35
C GLY A 14 -2.10 11.28 1.85
N VAL A 15 -1.21 10.60 1.12
CA VAL A 15 -1.36 10.35 -0.33
C VAL A 15 -1.20 8.86 -0.63
N VAL A 16 -1.82 8.39 -1.72
CA VAL A 16 -1.69 7.01 -2.19
C VAL A 16 -0.71 6.95 -3.35
N ILE A 17 0.24 6.01 -3.29
CA ILE A 17 1.16 5.67 -4.38
C ILE A 17 0.87 4.26 -4.89
N GLN A 18 0.89 4.09 -6.20
CA GLN A 18 0.56 2.84 -6.88
C GLN A 18 1.81 2.23 -7.51
N ALA A 19 2.26 1.09 -7.01
CA ALA A 19 3.50 0.45 -7.44
C ALA A 19 3.50 -0.03 -8.90
N TYR A 20 2.33 -0.20 -9.53
CA TYR A 20 2.25 -0.62 -10.93
C TYR A 20 2.61 0.45 -11.96
N LEU A 21 2.82 1.73 -11.59
CA LEU A 21 3.14 2.78 -12.55
C LEU A 21 4.66 2.99 -12.65
N TYR A 22 5.16 3.23 -13.86
CA TYR A 22 6.57 3.54 -14.08
C TYR A 22 7.01 4.83 -13.36
N ARG A 23 6.11 5.81 -13.27
CA ARG A 23 6.39 7.12 -12.65
C ARG A 23 6.52 7.08 -11.11
N SER A 24 6.08 6.01 -10.45
CA SER A 24 5.91 6.00 -9.00
C SER A 24 7.20 6.16 -8.22
N GLU A 25 8.34 5.67 -8.74
CA GLU A 25 9.64 5.87 -8.07
C GLU A 25 10.01 7.34 -8.03
N ARG A 26 9.96 8.03 -9.17
CA ARG A 26 10.23 9.47 -9.25
C ARG A 26 9.29 10.23 -8.32
N ASP A 27 8.00 9.90 -8.34
CA ASP A 27 7.02 10.55 -7.50
C ASP A 27 7.34 10.32 -6.00
N VAL A 28 7.70 9.10 -5.58
CA VAL A 28 8.12 8.80 -4.20
C VAL A 28 9.37 9.58 -3.78
N ARG A 29 10.40 9.63 -4.62
CA ARG A 29 11.63 10.38 -4.33
C ARG A 29 11.33 11.86 -4.12
N GLN A 30 10.53 12.44 -5.00
CA GLN A 30 10.11 13.83 -4.87
C GLN A 30 9.31 14.06 -3.57
N LEU A 31 8.44 13.12 -3.19
CA LEU A 31 7.67 13.25 -1.95
C LEU A 31 8.58 13.16 -0.70
N ILE A 32 9.59 12.29 -0.71
CA ILE A 32 10.60 12.20 0.35
C ILE A 32 11.41 13.51 0.42
N GLU A 33 11.85 14.04 -0.72
CA GLU A 33 12.57 15.32 -0.79
C GLU A 33 11.78 16.47 -0.15
N GLU A 34 10.47 16.52 -0.42
CA GLU A 34 9.52 17.50 0.12
C GLU A 34 9.17 17.31 1.61
N GLY A 35 9.70 16.28 2.28
CA GLY A 35 9.47 16.03 3.71
C GLY A 35 8.08 15.47 4.02
N ILE A 36 7.54 14.62 3.12
CA ILE A 36 6.18 14.11 3.27
C ILE A 36 6.10 12.98 4.29
N ALA A 37 5.14 13.15 5.19
CA ALA A 37 5.03 12.35 6.38
C ALA A 37 4.12 11.13 6.28
N ASN A 38 3.21 10.98 5.30
CA ASN A 38 2.25 9.86 5.31
C ASN A 38 1.88 9.37 3.90
N ILE A 39 2.32 8.16 3.55
CA ILE A 39 2.14 7.57 2.23
C ILE A 39 1.52 6.18 2.37
N ARG A 40 0.41 5.96 1.66
CA ARG A 40 -0.19 4.64 1.47
C ARG A 40 0.34 4.02 0.19
N LEU A 41 1.12 2.95 0.28
CA LEU A 41 1.62 2.22 -0.86
C LEU A 41 0.71 1.03 -1.18
N CYS A 42 0.17 0.98 -2.39
CA CYS A 42 -0.61 -0.15 -2.91
C CYS A 42 -0.07 -0.59 -4.27
N LYS A 43 -0.52 -1.74 -4.80
CA LYS A 43 -0.11 -2.16 -6.15
C LYS A 43 -0.75 -1.31 -7.26
N GLY A 44 -2.00 -0.89 -7.07
CA GLY A 44 -2.83 -0.27 -8.12
C GLY A 44 -4.05 -1.13 -8.43
N ALA A 45 -5.19 -0.50 -8.75
CA ALA A 45 -6.47 -1.17 -8.91
C ALA A 45 -6.98 -1.18 -10.37
N TYR A 46 -6.56 -0.20 -11.17
CA TYR A 46 -7.13 0.05 -12.49
C TYR A 46 -6.45 -0.77 -13.61
N LYS A 47 -7.10 -0.80 -14.79
CA LYS A 47 -6.56 -1.43 -16.00
C LYS A 47 -5.88 -0.37 -16.87
N GLU A 48 -4.66 -0.01 -16.48
CA GLU A 48 -3.82 0.93 -17.23
C GLU A 48 -3.11 0.27 -18.44
N PRO A 49 -2.82 1.03 -19.50
CA PRO A 49 -2.07 0.52 -20.65
C PRO A 49 -0.59 0.26 -20.32
N PRO A 50 0.07 -0.65 -21.05
CA PRO A 50 1.47 -1.01 -20.81
C PRO A 50 2.47 0.13 -21.06
N THR A 51 2.02 1.23 -21.69
CA THR A 51 2.80 2.45 -21.92
C THR A 51 3.06 3.25 -20.65
N ILE A 52 2.25 3.07 -19.60
CA ILE A 52 2.39 3.80 -18.33
C ILE A 52 2.51 2.91 -17.09
N ALA A 53 2.16 1.63 -17.22
CA ALA A 53 2.12 0.69 -16.12
C ALA A 53 2.77 -0.65 -16.48
N PHE A 54 3.42 -1.27 -15.49
CA PHE A 54 4.00 -2.60 -15.61
C PHE A 54 2.92 -3.63 -15.97
N PRO A 55 3.03 -4.33 -17.12
CA PRO A 55 2.04 -5.33 -17.53
C PRO A 55 2.18 -6.63 -16.73
N LYS A 56 3.39 -6.97 -16.27
CA LYS A 56 3.65 -8.23 -15.55
C LYS A 56 3.55 -8.00 -14.05
N LYS A 57 2.85 -8.91 -13.36
CA LYS A 57 2.71 -8.90 -11.90
C LYS A 57 4.06 -8.98 -11.17
N ALA A 58 5.02 -9.71 -11.72
CA ALA A 58 6.36 -9.82 -11.14
C ALA A 58 7.04 -8.43 -11.05
N ASP A 59 7.00 -7.66 -12.13
CA ASP A 59 7.58 -6.32 -12.18
C ASP A 59 6.87 -5.36 -11.20
N VAL A 60 5.54 -5.48 -11.06
CA VAL A 60 4.77 -4.72 -10.03
C VAL A 60 5.22 -5.10 -8.61
N ASN A 61 5.46 -6.39 -8.35
CA ASN A 61 5.93 -6.85 -7.03
C ASN A 61 7.34 -6.33 -6.74
N THR A 62 8.25 -6.41 -7.72
CA THR A 62 9.61 -5.86 -7.60
C THR A 62 9.55 -4.37 -7.32
N ASN A 63 8.78 -3.62 -8.10
CA ASN A 63 8.66 -2.18 -7.86
C ASN A 63 8.00 -1.85 -6.52
N PHE A 64 7.02 -2.64 -6.07
CA PHE A 64 6.42 -2.46 -4.74
C PHE A 64 7.47 -2.56 -3.63
N VAL A 65 8.36 -3.57 -3.71
CA VAL A 65 9.46 -3.73 -2.75
C VAL A 65 10.40 -2.54 -2.84
N ASN A 66 10.86 -2.16 -4.03
CA ASN A 66 11.75 -1.00 -4.21
C ASN A 66 11.17 0.29 -3.60
N LEU A 67 9.88 0.57 -3.83
CA LEU A 67 9.23 1.74 -3.26
C LEU A 67 9.06 1.65 -1.73
N MET A 68 8.77 0.46 -1.20
CA MET A 68 8.70 0.21 0.24
C MET A 68 10.06 0.48 0.90
N GLU A 69 11.15 -0.02 0.31
CA GLU A 69 12.52 0.19 0.80
C GLU A 69 12.90 1.68 0.77
N LEU A 70 12.57 2.41 -0.31
CA LEU A 70 12.77 3.86 -0.38
C LEU A 70 12.02 4.61 0.73
N LEU A 71 10.76 4.25 0.96
CA LEU A 71 9.90 4.89 1.95
C LEU A 71 10.27 4.55 3.40
N LEU A 72 10.90 3.40 3.63
CA LEU A 72 11.45 2.96 4.93
C LEU A 72 12.96 3.17 5.05
N SER A 73 13.58 3.86 4.09
CA SER A 73 14.99 4.21 4.16
C SER A 73 15.23 5.18 5.31
N ARG A 74 16.46 5.17 5.84
CA ARG A 74 16.86 6.10 6.91
C ARG A 74 16.58 7.56 6.53
N GLU A 75 16.90 7.95 5.30
CA GLU A 75 16.65 9.30 4.77
C GLU A 75 15.16 9.67 4.84
N ALA A 76 14.28 8.79 4.36
CA ALA A 76 12.84 9.02 4.39
C ALA A 76 12.32 9.13 5.82
N LEU A 77 12.79 8.25 6.71
CA LEU A 77 12.38 8.22 8.11
C LEU A 77 12.82 9.48 8.87
N GLU A 78 14.06 9.95 8.68
CA GLU A 78 14.59 11.20 9.25
C GLU A 78 13.79 12.42 8.80
N LYS A 79 13.24 12.38 7.57
CA LYS A 79 12.34 13.40 7.03
C LYS A 79 10.88 13.26 7.48
N GLY A 80 10.58 12.30 8.36
CA GLY A 80 9.25 12.16 8.91
C GLY A 80 8.32 11.22 8.14
N ALA A 81 8.79 10.47 7.14
CA ALA A 81 7.96 9.52 6.38
C ALA A 81 7.34 8.40 7.25
N TYR A 82 6.03 8.23 7.10
CA TYR A 82 5.23 7.13 7.66
C TYR A 82 4.63 6.32 6.51
N LEU A 83 4.80 5.01 6.54
CA LEU A 83 4.35 4.11 5.48
C LEU A 83 3.13 3.28 5.89
N ALA A 84 2.04 3.43 5.16
CA ALA A 84 0.93 2.49 5.18
C ALA A 84 1.09 1.45 4.06
N VAL A 85 1.48 0.22 4.41
CA VAL A 85 1.68 -0.90 3.47
C VAL A 85 0.31 -1.55 3.18
N ALA A 86 -0.32 -1.16 2.07
CA ALA A 86 -1.66 -1.60 1.71
C ALA A 86 -1.66 -2.81 0.78
N THR A 87 -1.65 -4.02 1.35
CA THR A 87 -1.58 -5.29 0.61
C THR A 87 -2.12 -6.46 1.45
N HIS A 88 -2.59 -7.52 0.78
CA HIS A 88 -2.78 -8.84 1.42
C HIS A 88 -1.86 -9.91 0.80
N ASP A 89 -0.89 -9.48 -0.01
CA ASP A 89 0.13 -10.37 -0.55
C ASP A 89 1.19 -10.64 0.51
N GLU A 90 1.20 -11.87 1.03
CA GLU A 90 2.12 -12.33 2.06
C GLU A 90 3.59 -12.14 1.68
N LYS A 91 3.94 -12.18 0.38
CA LYS A 91 5.32 -11.94 -0.05
C LYS A 91 5.74 -10.50 0.18
N MET A 92 4.83 -9.55 -0.01
CA MET A 92 5.11 -8.12 0.22
C MET A 92 5.17 -7.80 1.72
N ILE A 93 4.32 -8.47 2.52
CA ILE A 93 4.36 -8.37 3.98
C ILE A 93 5.68 -8.95 4.50
N ALA A 94 6.06 -10.14 4.05
CA ALA A 94 7.33 -10.77 4.41
C ALA A 94 8.54 -9.90 4.01
N ALA A 95 8.54 -9.32 2.81
CA ALA A 95 9.59 -8.39 2.39
C ALA A 95 9.68 -7.14 3.29
N THR A 96 8.53 -6.56 3.66
CA THR A 96 8.48 -5.42 4.60
C THR A 96 9.06 -5.78 5.96
N ARG A 97 8.70 -6.96 6.51
CA ARG A 97 9.21 -7.44 7.79
C ARG A 97 10.71 -7.75 7.75
N ALA A 98 11.18 -8.33 6.64
CA ALA A 98 12.60 -8.58 6.43
C ALA A 98 13.40 -7.26 6.41
N TRP A 99 12.88 -6.25 5.71
CA TRP A 99 13.47 -4.91 5.68
C TRP A 99 13.47 -4.24 7.07
N GLU A 100 12.34 -4.31 7.79
CA GLU A 100 12.22 -3.84 9.17
C GLU A 100 13.29 -4.44 10.07
N ALA A 101 13.42 -5.77 10.08
CA ALA A 101 14.38 -6.47 10.91
C ALA A 101 15.83 -6.12 10.54
N ALA A 102 16.15 -6.04 9.24
CA ALA A 102 17.50 -5.77 8.76
C ALA A 102 17.96 -4.34 9.04
N HIS A 103 17.04 -3.36 9.00
CA HIS A 103 17.36 -1.93 9.13
C HIS A 103 16.88 -1.33 10.46
N GLN A 104 16.36 -2.16 11.37
CA GLN A 104 15.83 -1.74 12.68
C GLN A 104 14.79 -0.62 12.55
N VAL A 105 13.92 -0.72 11.54
CA VAL A 105 12.87 0.29 11.30
C VAL A 105 11.91 0.31 12.50
N PRO A 106 11.69 1.46 13.16
CA PRO A 106 10.77 1.50 14.28
C PRO A 106 9.34 1.19 13.84
N ARG A 107 8.65 0.31 14.57
CA ARG A 107 7.32 -0.21 14.19
C ARG A 107 6.21 0.84 14.23
N ASP A 108 6.45 1.99 14.84
CA ASP A 108 5.56 3.16 14.82
C ASP A 108 5.74 4.04 13.58
N ARG A 109 6.67 3.68 12.66
CA ARG A 109 6.89 4.38 11.38
C ARG A 109 6.15 3.74 10.21
N PHE A 110 5.51 2.60 10.42
CA PHE A 110 4.70 1.97 9.39
C PHE A 110 3.53 1.18 9.97
N GLU A 111 2.69 0.69 9.07
CA GLU A 111 1.58 -0.19 9.42
C GLU A 111 1.17 -1.04 8.21
N PHE A 112 0.40 -2.09 8.49
CA PHE A 112 -0.26 -2.86 7.44
C PHE A 112 -1.71 -2.42 7.27
N GLN A 113 -2.14 -2.24 6.02
CA GLN A 113 -3.51 -1.91 5.70
C GLN A 113 -4.16 -2.97 4.81
N MET A 114 -5.33 -3.45 5.24
CA MET A 114 -6.07 -4.51 4.56
C MET A 114 -7.52 -4.11 4.34
N LEU A 115 -8.21 -4.80 3.44
CA LEU A 115 -9.60 -4.55 3.11
C LEU A 115 -10.47 -5.37 4.05
N HIS A 116 -11.57 -4.79 4.49
CA HIS A 116 -12.55 -5.50 5.31
C HIS A 116 -13.03 -6.78 4.62
N GLY A 117 -13.09 -7.88 5.38
CA GLY A 117 -13.59 -9.17 4.91
C GLY A 117 -12.60 -10.05 4.14
N ILE A 118 -11.34 -9.62 3.94
CA ILE A 118 -10.33 -10.40 3.21
C ILE A 118 -9.16 -10.73 4.12
N ARG A 119 -8.81 -12.02 4.22
CA ARG A 119 -7.69 -12.52 5.04
C ARG A 119 -7.72 -12.03 6.49
N ARG A 120 -8.84 -12.30 7.17
CA ARG A 120 -9.01 -11.94 8.59
C ARG A 120 -7.96 -12.65 9.46
N ASP A 121 -7.64 -13.90 9.12
CA ASP A 121 -6.51 -14.67 9.67
C ASP A 121 -5.20 -13.86 9.70
N LEU A 122 -4.88 -13.22 8.57
CA LEU A 122 -3.65 -12.47 8.42
C LEU A 122 -3.69 -11.13 9.16
N GLN A 123 -4.87 -10.49 9.20
CA GLN A 123 -5.09 -9.26 9.98
C GLN A 123 -4.86 -9.52 11.47
N GLU A 124 -5.49 -10.56 11.99
CA GLU A 124 -5.38 -10.98 13.41
C GLU A 124 -3.96 -11.42 13.74
N LYS A 125 -3.33 -12.21 12.87
CA LYS A 125 -1.94 -12.64 13.03
C LYS A 125 -0.98 -11.44 13.14
N LEU A 126 -1.07 -10.48 12.22
CA LEU A 126 -0.18 -9.32 12.24
C LEU A 126 -0.38 -8.44 13.49
N ALA A 127 -1.64 -8.28 13.92
CA ALA A 127 -1.94 -7.56 15.15
C ALA A 127 -1.38 -8.28 16.39
N ALA A 128 -1.53 -9.61 16.46
CA ALA A 128 -0.97 -10.43 17.54
C ALA A 128 0.56 -10.41 17.57
N GLU A 129 1.22 -10.26 16.40
CA GLU A 129 2.67 -10.07 16.28
C GLU A 129 3.15 -8.65 16.67
N GLY A 130 2.22 -7.77 17.08
CA GLY A 130 2.51 -6.42 17.55
C GLY A 130 2.66 -5.38 16.45
N TYR A 131 2.25 -5.67 15.22
CA TYR A 131 2.19 -4.67 14.15
C TYR A 131 0.91 -3.85 14.25
N LYS A 132 0.99 -2.57 13.88
CA LYS A 132 -0.21 -1.76 13.67
C LYS A 132 -0.92 -2.22 12.40
N VAL A 133 -2.20 -2.54 12.53
CA VAL A 133 -3.06 -2.99 11.43
C VAL A 133 -4.26 -2.06 11.31
N ARG A 134 -4.54 -1.58 10.10
CA ARG A 134 -5.73 -0.77 9.79
C ARG A 134 -6.59 -1.45 8.72
N ILE A 135 -7.90 -1.52 8.98
CA ILE A 135 -8.86 -2.14 8.07
C ILE A 135 -9.63 -1.06 7.31
N TYR A 136 -9.60 -1.14 5.99
CA TYR A 136 -10.38 -0.27 5.11
C TYR A 136 -11.80 -0.82 5.01
N ILE A 137 -12.73 -0.09 5.63
CA ILE A 137 -14.16 -0.43 5.75
C ILE A 137 -14.97 0.51 4.84
N PRO A 138 -15.39 0.07 3.64
CA PRO A 138 -16.38 0.80 2.87
C PRO A 138 -17.75 0.68 3.56
N TYR A 139 -18.49 1.79 3.63
CA TYR A 139 -19.86 1.84 4.16
C TYR A 139 -20.73 2.79 3.31
N GLY A 140 -22.05 2.60 3.33
CA GLY A 140 -23.01 3.39 2.57
C GLY A 140 -24.00 2.52 1.76
N THR A 141 -25.03 3.16 1.20
CA THR A 141 -26.10 2.50 0.44
C THR A 141 -25.63 1.94 -0.92
N GLU A 142 -24.62 2.58 -1.52
CA GLU A 142 -24.04 2.21 -2.82
C GLU A 142 -22.99 1.08 -2.73
N TRP A 143 -23.22 0.11 -1.84
CA TRP A 143 -22.29 -1.01 -1.60
C TRP A 143 -22.20 -1.96 -2.80
N TYR A 144 -23.31 -2.17 -3.52
CA TYR A 144 -23.38 -3.12 -4.64
C TYR A 144 -22.55 -2.64 -5.84
N PRO A 145 -22.68 -1.39 -6.34
CA PRO A 145 -21.77 -0.88 -7.38
C PRO A 145 -20.30 -0.84 -6.97
N TYR A 146 -20.00 -0.57 -5.70
CA TYR A 146 -18.63 -0.64 -5.17
C TYR A 146 -18.06 -2.06 -5.24
N PHE A 147 -18.84 -3.05 -4.80
CA PHE A 147 -18.45 -4.46 -4.83
C PHE A 147 -18.28 -4.97 -6.26
N MET A 148 -19.23 -4.66 -7.14
CA MET A 148 -19.19 -5.05 -8.55
C MET A 148 -17.99 -4.47 -9.29
N ARG A 149 -17.59 -3.22 -9.01
CA ARG A 149 -16.36 -2.63 -9.57
C ARG A 149 -15.11 -3.37 -9.12
N ARG A 150 -15.02 -3.72 -7.83
CA ARG A 150 -13.88 -4.52 -7.32
C ARG A 150 -13.77 -5.89 -7.97
N LEU A 151 -14.89 -6.47 -8.40
CA LEU A 151 -14.89 -7.68 -9.20
C LEU A 151 -14.58 -7.39 -10.69
N ALA A 152 -15.11 -6.33 -11.28
CA ALA A 152 -14.98 -6.09 -12.72
C ALA A 152 -13.62 -5.51 -13.17
N GLU A 153 -12.89 -4.80 -12.30
CA GLU A 153 -11.71 -4.01 -12.71
C GLU A 153 -10.52 -4.84 -13.20
N ARG A 154 -10.25 -6.01 -12.60
CA ARG A 154 -9.23 -6.96 -13.07
C ARG A 154 -9.62 -8.40 -12.71
N PRO A 155 -9.59 -9.38 -13.65
CA PRO A 155 -9.78 -10.79 -13.33
C PRO A 155 -8.83 -11.31 -12.25
N ALA A 156 -7.60 -10.77 -12.20
CA ALA A 156 -6.64 -11.06 -11.15
C ALA A 156 -7.07 -10.57 -9.76
N ASN A 157 -7.82 -9.45 -9.66
CA ASN A 157 -8.38 -8.96 -8.40
C ASN A 157 -9.54 -9.85 -7.95
N VAL A 158 -10.40 -10.31 -8.89
CA VAL A 158 -11.44 -11.31 -8.59
C VAL A 158 -10.83 -12.57 -8.06
N TRP A 159 -9.90 -13.17 -8.80
CA TRP A 159 -9.25 -14.40 -8.39
C TRP A 159 -8.55 -14.25 -7.05
N PHE A 160 -7.89 -13.11 -6.83
CA PHE A 160 -7.28 -12.79 -5.55
C PHE A 160 -8.31 -12.69 -4.41
N ILE A 161 -9.43 -11.99 -4.60
CA ILE A 161 -10.47 -11.87 -3.57
C ILE A 161 -11.08 -13.25 -3.28
N VAL A 162 -11.48 -13.99 -4.32
CA VAL A 162 -12.12 -15.30 -4.20
C VAL A 162 -11.18 -16.30 -3.52
N SER A 163 -9.94 -16.45 -4.01
CA SER A 163 -8.97 -17.40 -3.43
C SER A 163 -8.60 -17.09 -1.98
N ASN A 164 -8.68 -15.82 -1.56
CA ASN A 164 -8.39 -15.41 -0.19
C ASN A 164 -9.63 -15.35 0.72
N LEU A 165 -10.86 -15.34 0.18
CA LEU A 165 -12.07 -15.37 1.00
C LEU A 165 -12.28 -16.73 1.68
N PHE A 166 -11.80 -17.81 1.05
CA PHE A 166 -11.92 -19.18 1.55
C PHE A 166 -10.78 -19.59 2.50
N ARG A 167 -9.72 -18.77 2.62
CA ARG A 167 -8.66 -18.97 3.60
C ARG A 167 -9.09 -18.27 4.89
N ARG A 168 -9.50 -19.08 5.86
CA ARG A 168 -9.89 -18.66 7.22
C ARG A 168 -8.82 -19.10 8.21
#